data_AF-A0A1S3JA69-F1
#
_entry.id   AF-A0A1S3JA69-F1
#
_cell.length_a   1.000
_cell.length_b   1.000
_cell.length_c   1.000
_cell.angle_alpha   90.00
_cell.angle_beta   90.00
_cell.angle_gamma   90.00
#
_symmetry.space_group_name_H-M   'P 1'
#
loop_
_entity.id
_entity.type
_entity.pdbx_description
1 polymer ?
#
loop_
_entity_poly.entity_id
_entity_poly.type
_entity_poly.pdbx_seq_one_letter_code
_entity_poly.pdbx_strand_id
1 'polypeptide(L)'
;MAQYHCNYCQTNILDVRVRCAECDDFDLCLQCFSCGAEVGIHRKDHKYQVIDNGSFSVFTPETQKWTAVNESMLLDGVEHFGFGNWEDIAEQVGHSTPEECCEHYFTFYVKGNIGKATLPNENTTKITDHTGPDSGPLSPSLTTPLPSVDIPQNEQQELGYMPLRDDFEREYDNDAETLVSNLSLNYDDEDVDNSK
;
A
#
# COMPACT_ATOMS: atom_id res chain seq x y z
N MET A 1 -15.41 -2.99 6.88
CA MET A 1 -16.07 -4.31 6.76
C MET A 1 -17.51 -4.27 7.28
N ALA A 2 -18.40 -5.05 6.67
CA ALA A 2 -19.81 -5.12 7.09
C ALA A 2 -19.93 -5.82 8.46
N GLN A 3 -20.49 -5.12 9.44
CA GLN A 3 -20.81 -5.65 10.76
C GLN A 3 -22.22 -6.25 10.72
N TYR A 4 -22.40 -7.45 11.24
CA TYR A 4 -23.68 -8.15 11.22
C TYR A 4 -24.21 -8.35 12.63
N HIS A 5 -25.49 -8.09 12.84
CA HIS A 5 -26.16 -8.26 14.13
C HIS A 5 -27.23 -9.34 14.05
N CYS A 6 -27.45 -10.04 15.15
CA CYS A 6 -28.58 -10.95 15.27
C CYS A 6 -29.89 -10.15 15.36
N ASN A 7 -30.84 -10.37 14.44
CA ASN A 7 -32.13 -9.66 14.46
C ASN A 7 -33.00 -9.98 15.69
N TYR A 8 -32.68 -11.04 16.44
CA TYR A 8 -33.38 -11.38 17.69
C TYR A 8 -32.75 -10.73 18.93
N CYS A 9 -31.50 -11.07 19.25
CA CYS A 9 -30.84 -10.61 20.49
C CYS A 9 -30.01 -9.33 20.31
N GLN A 10 -29.93 -8.79 19.08
CA GLN A 10 -29.17 -7.59 18.72
C GLN A 10 -27.67 -7.67 19.01
N THR A 11 -27.16 -8.85 19.35
CA THR A 11 -25.73 -9.08 19.57
C THR A 11 -25.00 -9.13 18.24
N ASN A 12 -23.80 -8.55 18.20
CA ASN A 12 -22.90 -8.63 17.05
C ASN A 12 -22.47 -10.08 16.80
N ILE A 13 -22.53 -10.53 15.54
CA ILE A 13 -22.13 -11.85 15.10
C ILE A 13 -20.74 -11.74 14.44
N LEU A 14 -19.72 -12.19 15.18
CA LEU A 14 -18.32 -12.12 14.73
C LEU A 14 -17.89 -13.29 13.86
N ASP A 15 -18.52 -14.45 14.06
CA ASP A 15 -18.15 -15.71 13.44
C ASP A 15 -19.30 -16.17 12.53
N VAL A 16 -19.70 -17.44 12.61
CA VAL A 16 -20.79 -18.00 11.82
C VAL A 16 -22.14 -17.35 12.15
N ARG A 17 -22.83 -16.87 11.10
CA ARG A 17 -24.23 -16.43 11.15
C ARG A 17 -25.15 -17.36 10.37
N VAL A 18 -26.42 -17.37 10.74
CA VAL A 18 -27.47 -18.07 10.02
C VAL A 18 -28.38 -17.05 9.34
N ARG A 19 -28.30 -16.99 8.01
CA ARG A 19 -29.13 -16.11 7.19
C ARG A 19 -30.41 -16.83 6.78
N CYS A 20 -31.56 -16.20 6.98
CA CYS A 20 -32.81 -16.68 6.43
C CYS A 20 -32.80 -16.55 4.90
N ALA A 21 -33.18 -17.59 4.16
CA ALA A 21 -33.25 -17.58 2.71
C ALA A 21 -34.62 -17.08 2.18
N GLU A 22 -35.58 -16.82 3.07
CA GLU A 22 -36.94 -16.41 2.74
C GLU A 22 -37.28 -15.00 3.23
N CYS A 23 -36.60 -14.53 4.28
CA CYS A 23 -36.78 -13.17 4.81
C CYS A 23 -35.68 -12.26 4.26
N ASP A 24 -36.05 -11.02 3.96
CA ASP A 24 -35.09 -10.00 3.55
C ASP A 24 -34.27 -9.54 4.76
N ASP A 25 -32.95 -9.43 4.58
CA ASP A 25 -31.95 -9.00 5.57
C ASP A 25 -32.17 -9.52 7.01
N PHE A 26 -32.34 -10.84 7.14
CA PHE A 26 -32.59 -11.48 8.43
C PHE A 26 -31.51 -12.51 8.78
N ASP A 27 -30.69 -12.16 9.77
CA ASP A 27 -29.60 -12.96 10.30
C ASP A 27 -29.81 -13.30 11.78
N LEU A 28 -29.51 -14.53 12.15
CA LEU A 28 -29.52 -15.01 13.53
C LEU A 28 -28.13 -15.49 13.94
N CYS A 29 -27.79 -15.27 15.22
CA CYS A 29 -26.67 -15.98 15.83
C CYS A 29 -27.03 -17.46 16.03
N LEU A 30 -26.02 -18.32 16.13
CA LEU A 30 -26.20 -19.76 16.32
C LEU A 30 -27.08 -20.11 17.53
N GLN A 31 -26.99 -19.33 18.61
CA GLN A 31 -27.77 -19.54 19.82
C GLN A 31 -29.27 -19.27 19.59
N CYS A 32 -29.61 -18.12 19.00
CA CYS A 32 -31.01 -17.78 18.71
C CYS A 32 -31.63 -18.73 17.68
N PHE A 33 -30.86 -19.12 16.67
CA PHE A 33 -31.28 -20.14 15.71
C PHE A 33 -31.56 -21.48 16.39
N SER A 34 -30.67 -21.94 17.27
CA SER A 34 -30.83 -23.22 18.00
C SER A 34 -32.04 -23.22 18.94
N CYS A 35 -32.40 -22.06 19.49
CA CYS A 35 -33.62 -21.90 20.29
C CYS A 35 -34.91 -21.82 19.46
N GLY A 36 -34.82 -21.80 18.13
CA GLY A 36 -35.95 -21.63 17.22
C GLY A 36 -36.62 -20.26 17.37
N ALA A 37 -35.81 -19.20 17.51
CA ALA A 37 -36.31 -17.83 17.67
C ALA A 37 -37.11 -17.37 16.44
N GLU A 38 -38.30 -16.82 16.66
CA GLU A 38 -39.19 -16.31 15.62
C GLU A 38 -39.52 -14.85 15.89
N VAL A 39 -39.41 -13.99 14.86
CA VAL A 39 -39.66 -12.54 14.99
C VAL A 39 -40.38 -12.03 13.76
N GLY A 40 -41.51 -11.33 13.97
CA GLY A 40 -42.28 -10.75 12.87
C GLY A 40 -42.75 -11.82 11.88
N ILE A 41 -42.31 -11.68 10.63
CA ILE A 41 -42.62 -12.61 9.53
C ILE A 41 -41.66 -13.81 9.46
N HIS A 42 -40.56 -13.79 10.22
CA HIS A 42 -39.63 -14.92 10.26
C HIS A 42 -40.23 -16.09 11.04
N ARG A 43 -40.01 -17.31 10.53
CA ARG A 43 -40.39 -18.57 11.17
C ARG A 43 -39.19 -19.52 11.17
N LYS A 44 -39.15 -20.40 12.18
CA LYS A 44 -38.01 -21.32 12.39
C LYS A 44 -37.90 -22.42 11.32
N ASP A 45 -38.96 -22.64 10.54
CA ASP A 45 -39.04 -23.61 9.45
C ASP A 45 -38.64 -23.01 8.09
N HIS A 46 -38.37 -21.71 8.01
CA HIS A 46 -37.82 -21.09 6.81
C HIS A 46 -36.48 -21.71 6.44
N LYS A 47 -36.24 -21.82 5.14
CA LYS A 47 -34.94 -22.21 4.60
C LYS A 47 -33.88 -21.22 5.05
N TYR A 48 -32.68 -21.72 5.30
CA TYR A 48 -31.57 -20.91 5.81
C TYR A 48 -30.26 -21.26 5.12
N GLN A 49 -29.30 -20.34 5.23
CA GLN A 49 -27.92 -20.49 4.80
C GLN A 49 -27.01 -20.24 5.99
N VAL A 50 -26.00 -21.08 6.16
CA VAL A 50 -24.95 -20.87 7.15
C VAL A 50 -23.82 -20.12 6.46
N ILE A 51 -23.48 -18.95 6.98
CA ILE A 51 -22.44 -18.09 6.43
C ILE A 51 -21.33 -17.99 7.48
N ASP A 52 -20.14 -18.44 7.10
CA ASP A 52 -18.92 -18.21 7.86
C ASP A 52 -18.38 -16.82 7.50
N ASN A 53 -18.09 -16.01 8.51
CA ASN A 53 -17.62 -14.65 8.33
C ASN A 53 -16.10 -14.55 8.11
N GLY A 54 -15.42 -15.66 7.80
CA GLY A 54 -14.01 -15.70 7.47
C GLY A 54 -13.10 -16.03 8.65
N SER A 55 -13.60 -16.80 9.63
CA SER A 55 -12.81 -17.21 10.81
C SER A 55 -11.84 -18.37 10.52
N PHE A 56 -11.84 -18.89 9.29
CA PHE A 56 -10.92 -19.93 8.82
C PHE A 56 -9.59 -19.35 8.31
N SER A 57 -8.53 -20.17 8.32
CA SER A 57 -7.23 -19.77 7.74
C SER A 57 -7.15 -20.11 6.25
N VAL A 58 -6.58 -19.19 5.45
CA VAL A 58 -6.48 -19.31 3.99
C VAL A 58 -5.24 -20.09 3.54
N PHE A 59 -4.09 -19.83 4.16
CA PHE A 59 -2.80 -20.33 3.66
C PHE A 59 -2.24 -21.50 4.47
N THR A 60 -2.25 -21.41 5.80
CA THR A 60 -1.56 -22.36 6.68
C THR A 60 -2.45 -22.79 7.84
N PRO A 61 -2.82 -24.08 7.92
CA PRO A 61 -3.65 -24.59 9.02
C PRO A 61 -2.96 -24.52 10.38
N GLU A 62 -1.63 -24.34 10.39
CA GLU A 62 -0.76 -24.32 11.58
C GLU A 62 -0.75 -22.96 12.29
N THR A 63 -1.04 -21.88 11.56
CA THR A 63 -1.05 -20.51 12.09
C THR A 63 -2.47 -19.98 12.10
N GLN A 64 -3.25 -20.39 13.10
CA GLN A 64 -4.59 -19.87 13.39
C GLN A 64 -4.65 -18.35 13.62
N LYS A 65 -3.50 -17.67 13.64
CA LYS A 65 -3.35 -16.22 13.77
C LYS A 65 -3.85 -15.45 12.54
N TRP A 66 -3.72 -16.02 11.34
CA TRP A 66 -4.15 -15.39 10.08
C TRP A 66 -5.44 -16.04 9.57
N THR A 67 -6.56 -15.39 9.88
CA THR A 67 -7.89 -15.73 9.38
C THR A 67 -8.17 -15.03 8.06
N ALA A 68 -9.13 -15.51 7.26
CA ALA A 68 -9.53 -14.87 6.01
C ALA A 68 -9.97 -13.40 6.21
N VAL A 69 -10.54 -13.08 7.38
CA VAL A 69 -10.83 -11.71 7.80
C VAL A 69 -9.54 -10.89 7.91
N ASN A 70 -8.54 -11.39 8.64
CA ASN A 70 -7.28 -10.68 8.84
C ASN A 70 -6.51 -10.52 7.52
N GLU A 71 -6.55 -11.52 6.64
CA GLU A 71 -6.00 -11.44 5.27
C GLU A 71 -6.68 -10.33 4.47
N SER A 72 -8.01 -10.24 4.55
CA SER A 72 -8.76 -9.18 3.87
C SER A 72 -8.42 -7.80 4.45
N MET A 73 -8.28 -7.68 5.78
CA MET A 73 -7.88 -6.44 6.44
C MET A 73 -6.48 -5.98 6.07
N LEU A 74 -5.54 -6.92 5.91
CA LEU A 74 -4.18 -6.64 5.48
C LEU A 74 -4.18 -6.04 4.07
N LEU A 75 -4.91 -6.64 3.13
CA LEU A 75 -5.00 -6.15 1.76
C LEU A 75 -5.71 -4.81 1.67
N ASP A 76 -6.83 -4.67 2.39
CA ASP A 76 -7.59 -3.42 2.51
C ASP A 76 -6.70 -2.31 3.09
N GLY A 77 -5.90 -2.61 4.12
CA GLY A 77 -4.95 -1.68 4.71
C GLY A 77 -3.85 -1.27 3.75
N VAL A 78 -3.28 -2.21 2.98
CA VAL A 78 -2.27 -1.89 1.95
C VAL A 78 -2.85 -1.00 0.85
N GLU A 79 -4.10 -1.22 0.47
CA GLU A 79 -4.81 -0.38 -0.51
C GLU A 79 -5.11 1.02 0.04
N HIS A 80 -5.53 1.13 1.31
CA HIS A 80 -5.95 2.40 1.91
C HIS A 80 -4.77 3.27 2.41
N PHE A 81 -3.78 2.68 3.07
CA PHE A 81 -2.64 3.41 3.68
C PHE A 81 -1.41 3.43 2.79
N GLY A 82 -1.41 2.68 1.69
CA GLY A 82 -0.28 2.55 0.79
C GLY A 82 0.76 1.52 1.26
N PHE A 83 1.48 0.97 0.29
CA PHE A 83 2.52 -0.02 0.55
C PHE A 83 3.70 0.58 1.32
N GLY A 84 4.09 -0.03 2.43
CA GLY A 84 5.22 0.42 3.26
C GLY A 84 4.80 1.06 4.58
N ASN A 85 3.56 1.54 4.69
CA ASN A 85 3.03 2.07 5.95
C ASN A 85 2.54 0.96 6.88
N TRP A 86 3.48 0.10 7.31
CA TRP A 86 3.15 -1.10 8.10
C TRP A 86 2.66 -0.81 9.52
N GLU A 87 2.91 0.40 10.04
CA GLU A 87 2.42 0.81 11.36
C GLU A 87 0.89 0.92 11.37
N ASP A 88 0.33 1.73 10.47
CA ASP A 88 -1.13 1.91 10.36
C ASP A 88 -1.84 0.63 9.90
N ILE A 89 -1.21 -0.13 9.00
CA ILE A 89 -1.74 -1.43 8.54
C ILE A 89 -1.84 -2.43 9.70
N ALA A 90 -0.82 -2.49 10.56
CA ALA A 90 -0.85 -3.39 11.72
C ALA A 90 -1.90 -2.95 12.76
N GLU A 91 -2.09 -1.65 12.97
CA GLU A 91 -3.16 -1.14 13.83
C GLU A 91 -4.54 -1.56 13.31
N GLN A 92 -4.76 -1.49 11.99
CA GLN A 92 -6.00 -1.94 11.37
C GLN A 92 -6.24 -3.46 11.54
N VAL A 93 -5.20 -4.29 11.38
CA VAL A 93 -5.31 -5.75 11.56
C VAL A 93 -5.47 -6.12 13.06
N GLY A 94 -4.94 -5.31 13.97
CA GLY A 94 -5.17 -5.36 15.42
C GLY A 94 -4.50 -6.51 16.18
N HIS A 95 -4.07 -7.58 15.50
CA HIS A 95 -3.54 -8.80 16.12
C HIS A 95 -2.10 -9.18 15.71
N SER A 96 -1.44 -8.36 14.90
CA SER A 96 -0.08 -8.59 14.38
C SER A 96 0.77 -7.32 14.50
N THR A 97 2.10 -7.48 14.60
CA THR A 97 3.02 -6.31 14.58
C THR A 97 3.28 -5.84 13.14
N PRO A 98 3.77 -4.60 12.95
CA PRO A 98 4.15 -4.09 11.63
C PRO A 98 5.11 -5.00 10.88
N GLU A 99 6.10 -5.55 11.56
CA GLU A 99 7.09 -6.45 10.98
C GLU A 99 6.44 -7.77 10.55
N GLU A 100 5.53 -8.31 11.35
CA GLU A 100 4.80 -9.54 11.02
C GLU A 100 3.87 -9.33 9.81
N CYS A 101 3.14 -8.20 9.75
CA CYS A 101 2.31 -7.84 8.61
C CYS A 101 3.13 -7.72 7.32
N CYS A 102 4.27 -7.05 7.40
CA CYS A 102 5.21 -6.90 6.30
C CYS A 102 5.73 -8.26 5.83
N GLU A 103 6.28 -9.08 6.73
CA GLU A 103 6.83 -10.39 6.41
C GLU A 103 5.77 -11.31 5.80
N HIS A 104 4.56 -11.31 6.36
CA HIS A 104 3.45 -12.10 5.86
C HIS A 104 3.03 -11.67 4.45
N TYR A 105 2.87 -10.37 4.22
CA TYR A 105 2.54 -9.83 2.90
C TYR A 105 3.59 -10.24 1.85
N PHE A 106 4.88 -10.05 2.16
CA PHE A 106 5.97 -10.44 1.26
C PHE A 106 6.03 -11.94 1.00
N THR A 107 5.76 -12.77 2.00
CA THR A 107 5.89 -14.22 1.89
C THR A 107 4.77 -14.82 1.05
N PHE A 108 3.52 -14.42 1.28
CA PHE A 108 2.35 -15.04 0.64
C PHE A 108 1.89 -14.32 -0.63
N TYR A 109 1.94 -12.98 -0.65
CA TYR A 109 1.42 -12.19 -1.76
C TYR A 109 2.48 -11.81 -2.78
N VAL A 110 3.72 -11.52 -2.36
CA VAL A 110 4.80 -11.13 -3.29
C VAL A 110 5.62 -12.34 -3.77
N LYS A 111 6.19 -13.12 -2.84
CA LYS A 111 7.02 -14.29 -3.16
C LYS A 111 6.22 -15.58 -3.29
N GLY A 112 4.98 -15.57 -2.82
CA GLY A 112 4.08 -16.72 -2.82
C GLY A 112 3.47 -16.99 -4.19
N ASN A 113 2.47 -17.87 -4.21
CA ASN A 113 1.82 -18.29 -5.44
C ASN A 113 1.06 -17.15 -6.14
N ILE A 114 0.51 -16.22 -5.36
CA ILE A 114 -0.22 -15.06 -5.88
C ILE A 114 0.74 -14.19 -6.69
N GLY A 115 1.83 -13.73 -6.07
CA GLY A 115 2.82 -12.88 -6.74
C GLY A 115 3.46 -13.54 -7.95
N LYS A 116 3.74 -14.85 -7.91
CA LYS A 116 4.22 -15.59 -9.09
C LYS A 116 3.21 -15.62 -10.26
N ALA A 117 1.92 -15.55 -9.96
CA ALA A 117 0.87 -15.56 -10.98
C ALA A 117 0.51 -14.15 -11.47
N THR A 118 0.65 -13.13 -10.62
CA THR A 118 0.23 -11.75 -10.91
C THR A 118 1.37 -10.83 -11.31
N LEU A 119 2.59 -11.06 -10.82
CA LEU A 119 3.76 -10.25 -11.15
C LEU A 119 4.46 -10.85 -12.39
N PRO A 120 4.86 -10.01 -13.36
CA PRO A 120 5.65 -10.47 -14.49
C PRO A 120 7.01 -11.02 -14.00
N ASN A 121 7.42 -12.18 -14.53
CA ASN A 121 8.69 -12.83 -14.18
C ASN A 121 9.93 -12.01 -14.60
N GLU A 122 9.75 -11.05 -15.50
CA GLU A 122 10.80 -10.18 -15.99
C GLU A 122 10.61 -8.80 -15.35
N ASN A 123 11.69 -8.22 -14.82
CA ASN A 123 11.72 -6.82 -14.41
C ASN A 123 11.42 -5.93 -15.63
N THR A 124 10.13 -5.61 -15.85
CA THR A 124 9.69 -4.80 -16.99
C THR A 124 10.17 -3.36 -16.88
N THR A 125 10.56 -2.93 -15.69
CA THR A 125 11.21 -1.64 -15.44
C THR A 125 12.72 -1.76 -15.66
N LYS A 126 13.13 -1.86 -16.94
CA LYS A 126 14.45 -1.37 -17.33
C LYS A 126 14.43 0.15 -17.23
N ILE A 127 14.49 0.66 -16.00
CA ILE A 127 14.72 2.07 -15.74
C ILE A 127 16.15 2.33 -16.24
N THR A 128 16.23 2.91 -17.42
CA THR A 128 17.51 3.33 -17.99
C THR A 128 17.83 4.65 -17.32
N ASP A 129 18.82 4.66 -16.45
CA ASP A 129 19.32 5.91 -15.88
C ASP A 129 19.98 6.72 -17.00
N HIS A 130 19.29 7.76 -17.46
CA HIS A 130 19.79 8.67 -18.49
C HIS A 130 20.69 9.78 -17.90
N THR A 131 20.93 9.79 -16.59
CA THR A 131 21.64 10.86 -15.87
C THR A 131 23.14 10.60 -15.71
N GLY A 132 23.67 9.47 -16.21
CA GLY A 132 25.11 9.18 -16.17
C GLY A 132 25.61 8.28 -17.31
N PRO A 133 26.92 8.34 -17.64
CA PRO A 133 27.55 7.30 -18.43
C PRO A 133 27.45 5.95 -17.71
N ASP A 134 27.26 4.88 -18.49
CA ASP A 134 26.86 3.50 -18.17
C ASP A 134 27.72 2.71 -17.15
N SER A 135 28.58 3.37 -16.37
CA SER A 135 29.67 2.75 -15.61
C SER A 135 29.79 3.17 -14.15
N GLY A 136 28.69 3.26 -13.39
CA GLY A 136 28.79 3.44 -11.93
C GLY A 136 27.45 3.39 -11.19
N PRO A 137 27.43 2.89 -9.92
CA PRO A 137 26.20 2.66 -9.16
C PRO A 137 25.51 3.93 -8.64
N LEU A 138 26.18 5.08 -8.71
CA LEU A 138 25.66 6.42 -8.45
C LEU A 138 26.55 7.35 -9.27
N SER A 139 25.97 8.33 -9.96
CA SER A 139 26.71 9.32 -10.76
C SER A 139 28.01 9.74 -10.06
N PRO A 140 29.19 9.28 -10.53
CA PRO A 140 30.46 9.60 -9.87
C PRO A 140 30.72 11.12 -9.84
N SER A 141 29.99 11.89 -10.65
CA SER A 141 30.07 13.34 -10.77
C SER A 141 29.71 14.11 -9.49
N LEU A 142 28.94 13.55 -8.55
CA LEU A 142 28.54 14.28 -7.32
C LEU A 142 29.64 14.33 -6.25
N THR A 143 30.61 13.40 -6.30
CA THR A 143 31.70 13.32 -5.30
C THR A 143 33.10 13.44 -5.90
N THR A 144 33.22 13.39 -7.23
CA THR A 144 34.49 13.61 -7.91
C THR A 144 34.83 15.10 -7.88
N PRO A 145 35.97 15.51 -7.30
CA PRO A 145 36.41 16.90 -7.37
C PRO A 145 36.55 17.31 -8.84
N LEU A 146 35.99 18.47 -9.19
CA LEU A 146 36.12 19.02 -10.54
C LEU A 146 37.62 19.18 -10.87
N PRO A 147 38.03 18.84 -12.11
CA PRO A 147 39.41 19.01 -12.53
C PRO A 147 39.82 20.49 -12.42
N SER A 148 41.09 20.73 -12.09
CA SER A 148 41.62 22.09 -12.07
C SER A 148 41.52 22.72 -13.45
N VAL A 149 40.91 23.90 -13.52
CA VAL A 149 40.68 24.62 -14.77
C VAL A 149 41.96 25.30 -15.23
N ASP A 150 42.31 25.16 -16.51
CA ASP A 150 43.48 25.76 -17.16
C ASP A 150 43.29 27.27 -17.44
N ILE A 151 42.72 28.02 -16.48
CA ILE A 151 42.51 29.47 -16.57
C ILE A 151 43.25 30.09 -15.37
N PRO A 152 44.10 31.11 -15.57
CA PRO A 152 44.81 31.75 -14.46
C PRO A 152 43.83 32.52 -13.55
N GLN A 153 44.14 32.61 -12.25
CA GLN A 153 43.22 33.10 -11.22
C GLN A 153 42.71 34.54 -11.46
N ASN A 154 43.51 35.38 -12.12
CA ASN A 154 43.10 36.74 -12.49
C ASN A 154 42.00 36.73 -13.56
N GLU A 155 42.09 35.84 -14.54
CA GLU A 155 41.13 35.72 -15.64
C GLU A 155 39.83 35.05 -15.14
N GLN A 156 39.93 34.11 -14.20
CA GLN A 156 38.75 33.56 -13.52
C GLN A 156 37.94 34.64 -12.82
N GLN A 157 38.60 35.60 -12.14
CA GLN A 157 37.93 36.72 -11.48
C GLN A 157 37.31 37.70 -12.47
N GLU A 158 38.00 38.02 -13.57
CA GLU A 158 37.46 38.89 -14.62
C GLU A 158 36.23 38.29 -15.32
N LEU A 159 36.18 36.96 -15.44
CA LEU A 159 35.07 36.22 -16.02
C LEU A 159 33.93 35.93 -15.01
N GLY A 160 34.15 36.15 -13.72
CA GLY A 160 33.21 35.73 -12.67
C GLY A 160 33.07 34.20 -12.59
N TYR A 161 34.10 33.45 -12.97
CA TYR A 161 34.08 31.99 -12.98
C TYR A 161 34.26 31.42 -11.56
N MET A 162 33.45 30.43 -11.20
CA MET A 162 33.39 29.73 -9.92
C MET A 162 33.93 28.28 -10.06
N PRO A 163 35.24 28.05 -9.82
CA PRO A 163 35.91 26.79 -10.20
C PRO A 163 35.44 25.55 -9.45
N LEU A 164 34.91 25.72 -8.22
CA LEU A 164 34.39 24.62 -7.40
C LEU A 164 32.98 24.17 -7.81
N ARG A 165 32.33 24.93 -8.71
CA ARG A 165 31.00 24.63 -9.24
C ARG A 165 30.99 24.46 -10.76
N ASP A 166 32.11 24.72 -11.43
CA ASP A 166 32.23 24.75 -12.91
C ASP A 166 31.17 25.68 -13.54
N ASP A 167 31.01 26.87 -12.95
CA ASP A 167 29.88 27.76 -13.20
C ASP A 167 30.33 29.24 -13.22
N PHE A 168 29.50 30.15 -13.72
CA PHE A 168 29.78 31.59 -13.76
C PHE A 168 28.80 32.37 -12.89
N GLU A 169 29.24 33.49 -12.29
CA GLU A 169 28.37 34.39 -11.53
C GLU A 169 27.24 34.99 -12.38
N ARG A 170 27.43 35.03 -13.70
CA ARG A 170 26.45 35.52 -14.65
C ARG A 170 26.07 34.41 -15.63
N GLU A 171 24.80 34.04 -15.57
CA GLU A 171 24.19 33.11 -16.51
C GLU A 171 24.24 33.65 -17.94
N TYR A 172 24.48 32.74 -18.90
CA TYR A 172 24.48 33.08 -20.32
C TYR A 172 23.07 33.47 -20.80
N ASP A 173 22.04 32.78 -20.30
CA ASP A 173 20.64 32.97 -20.69
C ASP A 173 19.69 32.83 -19.49
N ASN A 174 19.39 33.95 -18.84
CA ASN A 174 18.52 34.01 -17.66
C ASN A 174 17.03 33.74 -18.01
N ASP A 175 16.64 33.93 -19.28
CA ASP A 175 15.28 33.63 -19.73
C ASP A 175 15.03 32.10 -19.72
N ALA A 176 16.08 31.29 -19.91
CA ALA A 176 16.00 29.83 -19.80
C ALA A 176 15.74 29.36 -18.35
N GLU A 177 16.39 29.98 -17.36
CA GLU A 177 16.18 29.65 -15.94
C GLU A 177 14.78 30.05 -15.45
N THR A 178 14.19 31.10 -16.03
CA THR A 178 12.81 31.53 -15.73
C THR A 178 11.77 30.44 -16.07
N LEU A 179 12.06 29.55 -17.02
CA LEU A 179 11.15 28.46 -17.38
C LEU A 179 11.08 27.37 -16.30
N VAL A 180 12.16 27.20 -15.54
CA VAL A 180 12.29 26.18 -14.48
C VAL A 180 12.17 26.76 -13.08
N SER A 181 12.20 28.09 -12.92
CA SER A 181 12.14 28.77 -11.62
C SER A 181 10.86 28.49 -10.82
N ASN A 182 9.79 28.05 -11.49
CA ASN A 182 8.51 27.71 -10.88
C ASN A 182 8.34 26.21 -10.60
N LEU A 183 9.36 25.37 -10.84
CA LEU A 183 9.32 23.98 -10.39
C LEU A 183 9.42 23.94 -8.86
N SER A 184 8.28 23.79 -8.19
CA SER A 184 8.20 23.44 -6.78
C SER A 184 8.20 21.92 -6.64
N LEU A 185 9.15 21.38 -5.86
CA LEU A 185 9.06 20.01 -5.35
C LEU A 185 8.13 20.02 -4.14
N ASN A 186 6.82 19.85 -4.37
CA ASN A 186 5.89 19.58 -3.28
C ASN A 186 6.09 18.12 -2.87
N TYR A 187 6.66 17.90 -1.69
CA TYR A 187 6.74 16.56 -1.10
C TYR A 187 5.38 16.05 -0.61
N ASP A 188 4.34 16.88 -0.69
CA ASP A 188 2.96 16.58 -0.32
C ASP A 188 2.05 16.27 -1.53
N ASP A 189 2.56 16.29 -2.77
CA ASP A 189 1.79 15.88 -3.97
C ASP A 189 1.76 14.34 -4.13
N GLU A 190 1.37 13.63 -3.07
CA GLU A 190 0.98 12.20 -3.12
C GLU A 190 -0.55 12.02 -3.32
N ASP A 191 -1.28 13.05 -3.75
CA ASP A 191 -2.74 12.96 -3.89
C ASP A 191 -3.24 12.75 -5.33
N VAL A 192 -3.56 11.48 -5.61
CA VAL A 192 -4.77 11.00 -6.30
C VAL A 192 -5.01 11.46 -7.75
N ASP A 193 -4.59 10.63 -8.72
CA ASP A 193 -5.19 10.63 -10.06
C ASP A 193 -6.61 10.06 -10.01
N ASN A 194 -7.57 10.92 -9.68
CA ASN A 194 -9.00 10.63 -9.80
C ASN A 194 -9.43 10.91 -11.25
N SER A 195 -9.05 10.02 -12.16
CA SER A 195 -9.51 10.09 -13.55
C SER A 195 -10.98 9.66 -13.67
N LYS A 196 -11.80 10.60 -14.14
CA LYS A 196 -13.22 10.45 -14.51
C LYS A 196 -13.47 9.49 -15.66
#